data_AF-A0A8J7QLH5-F1
#
_entry.id   AF-A0A8J7QLH5-F1
#
_cell.length_a   1.000
_cell.length_b   1.000
_cell.length_c   1.000
_cell.angle_alpha   90.00
_cell.angle_beta   90.00
_cell.angle_gamma   90.00
#
_symmetry.space_group_name_H-M   'P 1'
#
loop_
_entity.id
_entity.type
_entity.pdbx_description
1 polymer ?
#
loop_
_entity_poly.entity_id
_entity_poly.type
_entity_poly.pdbx_seq_one_letter_code
_entity_poly.pdbx_strand_id
1 'polypeptide(L)'
;MPTEPIQTIEQQGFTQAKPAALGATILLIAVTLPALWFHGYWGIIAPHFQSWGAGQVLTDLVIALAMVLVWMWFDAKKQGRRFWPWLLLTLAAGSFGPLLYVLFRPAPAKPAQ
;
A
#
# COMPACT_ATOMS: atom_id res chain seq x y z
N MET A 1 36.01 5.00 3.62
CA MET A 1 34.70 4.60 3.09
C MET A 1 33.71 5.70 3.41
N PRO A 2 33.08 6.36 2.41
CA PRO A 2 32.08 7.37 2.67
C PRO A 2 30.84 6.71 3.30
N THR A 3 30.48 7.11 4.52
CA THR A 3 29.23 6.68 5.17
C THR A 3 28.11 7.54 4.61
N GLU A 4 27.54 7.15 3.47
CA GLU A 4 26.23 7.67 3.04
C GLU A 4 25.26 7.51 4.23
N PRO A 5 24.68 8.60 4.75
CA PRO A 5 23.80 8.49 5.91
C PRO A 5 22.57 7.66 5.51
N ILE A 6 22.20 6.67 6.33
CA ILE A 6 21.07 5.73 6.09
C ILE A 6 19.78 6.44 5.62
N GLN A 7 19.56 7.66 6.11
CA GLN A 7 18.48 8.56 5.71
C GLN A 7 18.42 8.81 4.19
N THR A 8 19.57 8.99 3.54
CA THR A 8 19.68 9.21 2.09
C THR A 8 19.26 7.97 1.31
N ILE A 9 19.67 6.78 1.76
CA ILE A 9 19.36 5.50 1.10
C ILE A 9 17.85 5.21 1.16
N GLU A 10 17.21 5.40 2.32
CA GLU A 10 15.76 5.22 2.45
C GLU A 10 15.01 6.17 1.50
N GLN A 11 15.40 7.44 1.44
CA GLN A 11 14.75 8.43 0.58
C GLN A 11 14.86 8.14 -0.90
N GLN A 12 16.05 7.72 -1.35
CA GLN A 12 16.26 7.31 -2.72
C GLN A 12 15.39 6.10 -3.06
N GLY A 13 15.31 5.11 -2.16
CA GLY A 13 14.45 3.95 -2.32
C GLY A 13 12.98 4.32 -2.54
N PHE A 14 12.42 5.21 -1.72
CA PHE A 14 11.02 5.63 -1.87
C PHE A 14 10.77 6.47 -3.13
N THR A 15 11.73 7.29 -3.55
CA THR A 15 11.61 8.08 -4.78
C THR A 15 11.55 7.16 -6.01
N GLN A 16 12.39 6.12 -6.02
CA GLN A 16 12.38 5.09 -7.07
C GLN A 16 11.12 4.20 -7.03
N ALA A 17 10.50 4.04 -5.86
CA ALA A 17 9.28 3.26 -5.70
C ALA A 17 8.01 3.96 -6.24
N LYS A 18 8.00 5.29 -6.37
CA LYS A 18 6.83 6.06 -6.86
C LYS A 18 6.32 5.64 -8.25
N PRO A 19 7.16 5.51 -9.31
CA PRO A 19 6.67 5.07 -10.61
C PRO A 19 6.10 3.64 -10.58
N ALA A 20 6.73 2.73 -9.83
CA ALA A 20 6.22 1.38 -9.64
C ALA A 20 4.88 1.37 -8.91
N ALA A 21 4.74 2.15 -7.83
CA ALA A 21 3.48 2.30 -7.10
C ALA A 21 2.37 2.91 -7.97
N LEU A 22 2.70 3.88 -8.82
CA LEU A 22 1.76 4.47 -9.76
C LEU A 22 1.29 3.45 -10.81
N GLY A 23 2.23 2.72 -11.43
CA GLY A 23 1.91 1.67 -12.39
C GLY A 23 1.05 0.56 -11.77
N ALA A 24 1.40 0.10 -10.57
CA ALA A 24 0.62 -0.88 -9.82
C ALA A 24 -0.78 -0.36 -9.47
N THR A 25 -0.91 0.92 -9.11
CA THR A 25 -2.22 1.55 -8.84
C THR A 25 -3.09 1.55 -10.09
N ILE A 26 -2.55 1.94 -11.23
CA ILE A 26 -3.29 1.95 -12.51
C ILE A 26 -3.73 0.54 -12.88
N LEU A 27 -2.83 -0.45 -12.77
CA LEU A 27 -3.16 -1.85 -13.03
C LEU A 27 -4.27 -2.35 -12.11
N LEU A 28 -4.18 -2.04 -10.81
CA LEU A 28 -5.18 -2.45 -9.83
C LEU A 28 -6.54 -1.81 -10.11
N ILE A 29 -6.58 -0.53 -10.50
CA ILE A 29 -7.81 0.15 -10.96
C ILE A 29 -8.40 -0.55 -12.18
N ALA A 30 -7.56 -0.87 -13.17
CA ALA A 30 -7.99 -1.49 -14.42
C ALA A 30 -8.66 -2.86 -14.20
N VAL A 31 -8.25 -3.60 -13.17
CA VAL A 31 -8.86 -4.90 -12.81
C VAL A 31 -10.03 -4.72 -11.84
N THR A 32 -9.93 -3.80 -10.88
CA THR A 32 -10.94 -3.62 -9.82
C THR A 32 -12.24 -2.99 -10.35
N LEU A 33 -12.15 -2.02 -11.27
CA LEU A 33 -13.34 -1.34 -11.78
C LEU A 33 -14.29 -2.29 -12.54
N PRO A 34 -13.83 -3.10 -13.51
CA PRO A 34 -14.70 -4.09 -14.15
C PRO A 34 -15.25 -5.11 -13.15
N ALA A 35 -14.43 -5.60 -12.21
CA ALA A 35 -14.88 -6.57 -11.22
C ALA A 35 -16.02 -6.02 -10.35
N LEU A 36 -15.91 -4.76 -9.89
CA LEU A 36 -16.99 -4.08 -9.17
C LEU A 36 -18.22 -3.85 -10.04
N TRP A 37 -18.03 -3.51 -11.32
CA TRP A 37 -19.14 -3.27 -12.26
C TRP A 37 -19.95 -4.54 -12.54
N PHE A 38 -19.28 -5.67 -12.75
CA PHE A 38 -19.94 -6.92 -13.12
C PHE A 38 -20.40 -7.77 -11.93
N HIS A 39 -19.66 -7.73 -10.82
CA HIS A 39 -19.85 -8.66 -9.70
C HIS A 39 -20.09 -7.96 -8.35
N GLY A 40 -20.03 -6.64 -8.32
CA GLY A 40 -20.13 -5.87 -7.09
C GLY A 40 -18.98 -6.17 -6.12
N TYR A 41 -19.06 -5.59 -4.92
CA TYR A 41 -18.04 -5.82 -3.89
C TYR A 41 -18.04 -7.27 -3.40
N TRP A 42 -19.22 -7.86 -3.19
CA TRP A 42 -19.34 -9.22 -2.66
C TRP A 42 -18.83 -10.27 -3.65
N GLY A 43 -19.03 -10.06 -4.95
CA GLY A 43 -18.57 -11.01 -5.97
C GLY A 43 -17.04 -11.09 -6.11
N ILE A 44 -16.29 -10.11 -5.59
CA ILE A 44 -14.83 -10.18 -5.49
C ILE A 44 -14.41 -11.11 -4.34
N ILE A 45 -15.13 -11.08 -3.22
CA ILE A 45 -14.73 -11.74 -1.98
C ILE A 45 -15.30 -13.16 -1.89
N ALA A 46 -16.57 -13.37 -2.23
CA ALA A 46 -17.27 -14.65 -2.09
C ALA A 46 -16.57 -15.86 -2.75
N PRO A 47 -15.92 -15.75 -3.93
CA PRO A 47 -15.21 -16.87 -4.55
C PRO A 47 -14.08 -17.46 -3.69
N HIS A 48 -13.47 -16.65 -2.81
CA HIS A 48 -12.37 -17.08 -1.95
C HIS A 48 -12.80 -18.05 -0.86
N PHE A 49 -14.11 -18.18 -0.59
CA PHE A 49 -14.66 -19.14 0.36
C PHE A 49 -15.08 -20.46 -0.29
N GLN A 50 -14.94 -20.61 -1.62
CA GLN A 50 -15.40 -21.79 -2.36
C GLN A 50 -14.34 -22.91 -2.40
N SER A 51 -13.10 -22.64 -2.00
CA SER A 51 -12.04 -23.66 -1.94
C SER A 51 -10.97 -23.30 -0.92
N TRP A 52 -10.26 -24.32 -0.43
CA TRP A 52 -9.12 -24.15 0.48
C TRP A 52 -7.99 -23.34 -0.15
N GLY A 53 -7.71 -23.53 -1.45
CA GLY A 53 -6.67 -22.78 -2.16
C GLY A 53 -7.00 -21.29 -2.24
N ALA A 54 -8.22 -20.94 -2.65
CA ALA A 54 -8.63 -19.55 -2.73
C ALA A 54 -8.71 -18.88 -1.35
N GLY A 55 -9.14 -19.62 -0.32
CA GLY A 55 -9.16 -19.16 1.07
C GLY A 55 -7.77 -18.92 1.63
N GLN A 56 -6.79 -19.76 1.25
CA GLN A 56 -5.39 -19.55 1.62
C GLN A 56 -4.84 -18.26 1.01
N VAL A 57 -5.09 -17.98 -0.27
CA VAL A 57 -4.65 -16.73 -0.93
C VAL A 57 -5.27 -15.51 -0.26
N LEU A 58 -6.57 -15.56 0.09
CA LEU A 58 -7.22 -14.47 0.84
C LEU A 58 -6.57 -14.27 2.21
N THR A 59 -6.24 -15.36 2.91
CA THR A 59 -5.57 -15.29 4.21
C THR A 59 -4.18 -14.68 4.12
N ASP A 60 -3.40 -15.08 3.11
CA ASP A 60 -2.08 -14.53 2.83
C ASP A 60 -2.18 -13.02 2.55
N LEU A 61 -3.14 -12.60 1.73
CA LEU A 61 -3.40 -11.19 1.46
C LEU A 61 -3.71 -10.41 2.74
N VAL A 62 -4.55 -10.93 3.63
CA VAL A 62 -4.89 -10.27 4.91
C VAL A 62 -3.63 -10.12 5.79
N ILE A 63 -2.79 -11.15 5.88
CA ILE A 63 -1.54 -11.10 6.65
C ILE A 63 -0.57 -10.07 6.05
N ALA A 64 -0.40 -10.09 4.73
CA ALA A 64 0.46 -9.14 4.02
C ALA A 64 -0.01 -7.70 4.26
N LEU A 65 -1.31 -7.43 4.16
CA LEU A 65 -1.87 -6.10 4.44
C LEU A 65 -1.70 -5.70 5.90
N ALA A 66 -1.85 -6.61 6.86
CA ALA A 66 -1.62 -6.33 8.28
C ALA A 66 -0.16 -5.94 8.54
N MET A 67 0.81 -6.67 7.96
CA MET A 67 2.24 -6.34 8.07
C MET A 67 2.54 -4.96 7.48
N VAL A 68 1.98 -4.65 6.31
CA VAL A 68 2.16 -3.36 5.65
C VAL A 68 1.51 -2.23 6.46
N LEU A 69 0.34 -2.44 7.05
CA LEU A 69 -0.31 -1.46 7.93
C LEU A 69 0.54 -1.15 9.17
N VAL A 70 1.16 -2.16 9.79
CA VAL A 70 2.09 -1.96 10.91
C VAL A 70 3.27 -1.09 10.48
N TRP A 71 3.88 -1.38 9.32
CA TRP A 71 4.94 -0.55 8.77
C TRP A 71 4.48 0.89 8.50
N MET A 72 3.34 1.07 7.84
CA MET A 72 2.75 2.38 7.52
C MET A 72 2.46 3.19 8.79
N TRP A 73 2.03 2.54 9.87
CA TRP A 73 1.78 3.21 11.14
C TRP A 73 3.06 3.83 11.71
N PHE A 74 4.14 3.05 11.77
CA PHE A 74 5.44 3.57 12.24
C PHE A 74 5.99 4.66 11.31
N ASP A 75 5.87 4.47 10.00
CA ASP A 75 6.34 5.44 9.00
C ASP A 75 5.56 6.76 9.06
N ALA A 76 4.24 6.71 9.21
CA ALA A 76 3.38 7.87 9.37
C ALA A 76 3.70 8.63 10.66
N LYS A 77 3.97 7.90 11.77
CA LYS A 77 4.38 8.49 13.05
C LYS A 77 5.72 9.21 12.93
N LYS A 78 6.72 8.64 12.24
CA LYS A 78 8.01 9.28 11.98
C LYS A 78 7.89 10.59 11.18
N GLN A 79 6.89 10.68 10.29
CA GLN A 79 6.66 11.85 9.44
C GLN A 79 5.64 12.85 10.01
N GLY A 80 5.09 12.61 11.20
CA GLY A 80 4.03 13.46 11.77
C GLY A 80 2.73 13.44 10.95
N ARG A 81 2.45 12.39 10.18
CA ARG A 81 1.26 12.25 9.33
C ARG A 81 0.15 11.46 10.02
N ARG A 82 -1.10 11.76 9.66
CA ARG A 82 -2.28 11.00 10.13
C ARG A 82 -2.36 9.65 9.40
N PHE A 83 -2.30 8.56 10.16
CA PHE A 83 -2.36 7.18 9.63
C PHE A 83 -3.78 6.72 9.25
N TRP A 84 -4.81 7.18 9.97
CA TRP A 84 -6.17 6.65 9.87
C TRP A 84 -6.83 6.67 8.46
N PRO A 85 -6.59 7.65 7.55
CA PRO A 85 -7.24 7.60 6.24
C PRO A 85 -6.72 6.43 5.41
N TRP A 86 -5.44 6.14 5.57
CA TRP A 86 -4.77 5.02 4.89
C TRP A 86 -5.22 3.69 5.47
N LEU A 87 -5.39 3.60 6.78
CA LEU A 87 -5.96 2.41 7.42
C LEU A 87 -7.34 2.07 6.85
N LEU A 88 -8.25 3.04 6.83
CA LEU A 88 -9.61 2.84 6.31
C LEU A 88 -9.61 2.44 4.84
N LEU A 89 -8.77 3.10 4.04
CA LEU A 89 -8.64 2.78 2.63
C LEU A 89 -8.10 1.36 2.42
N THR A 90 -7.14 0.92 3.23
CA THR A 90 -6.61 -0.46 3.17
C THR A 90 -7.67 -1.49 3.58
N LEU A 91 -8.48 -1.20 4.60
CA LEU A 91 -9.52 -2.12 5.04
C LEU A 91 -10.66 -2.25 4.02
N ALA A 92 -11.02 -1.16 3.34
CA ALA A 92 -12.08 -1.16 2.36
C ALA A 92 -11.64 -1.71 0.99
N ALA A 93 -10.43 -1.32 0.55
CA ALA A 93 -9.96 -1.54 -0.82
C ALA A 93 -8.66 -2.35 -0.91
N GLY A 94 -8.15 -2.89 0.19
CA GLY A 94 -6.92 -3.69 0.19
C GLY A 94 -5.68 -2.87 -0.15
N SER A 95 -4.90 -3.29 -1.15
CA SER A 95 -3.60 -2.69 -1.47
C SER A 95 -3.66 -1.26 -2.04
N PHE A 96 -4.85 -0.70 -2.31
CA PHE A 96 -5.02 0.72 -2.65
C PHE A 96 -4.45 1.65 -1.57
N GLY A 97 -4.65 1.33 -0.29
CA GLY A 97 -4.17 2.16 0.82
C GLY A 97 -2.65 2.31 0.83
N PRO A 98 -1.88 1.21 0.84
CA PRO A 98 -0.41 1.26 0.80
C PRO A 98 0.16 1.89 -0.48
N LEU A 99 -0.41 1.57 -1.65
CA LEU A 99 0.07 2.09 -2.92
C LEU A 99 -0.06 3.62 -2.98
N LEU A 100 -1.25 4.13 -2.62
CA LEU A 100 -1.49 5.57 -2.57
C LEU A 100 -0.69 6.23 -1.44
N TYR A 101 -0.47 5.55 -0.31
CA TYR A 101 0.37 6.07 0.77
C TYR A 101 1.79 6.39 0.31
N VAL A 102 2.42 5.48 -0.45
CA VAL A 102 3.76 5.67 -1.03
C VAL A 102 3.76 6.81 -2.05
N LEU A 103 2.73 6.88 -2.91
CA LEU A 103 2.61 7.91 -3.94
C LEU A 103 2.51 9.32 -3.33
N PHE A 104 1.67 9.48 -2.30
CA PHE A 104 1.43 10.73 -1.60
C PHE A 104 2.38 10.98 -0.43
N ARG A 105 3.45 10.18 -0.29
CA ARG A 105 4.47 10.41 0.72
C ARG A 105 5.29 11.67 0.38
N PRO A 106 5.40 12.65 1.30
CA PRO A 106 6.26 13.82 1.11
C PRO A 106 7.73 13.41 0.98
N ALA A 107 8.48 14.13 0.14
CA ALA A 107 9.93 14.11 0.25
C ALA A 107 10.29 14.79 1.59
N PRO A 108 11.29 14.28 2.33
CA PRO A 108 11.68 14.90 3.58
C PRO A 108 12.24 16.29 3.34
N ALA A 109 11.99 17.17 4.32
CA ALA A 109 12.44 18.54 4.25
C ALA A 109 13.96 18.59 4.18
N LYS A 110 14.49 19.33 3.19
CA LYS A 110 15.90 19.66 3.12
C LYS A 110 16.28 20.38 4.42
N PRO A 111 17.34 19.97 5.15
CA PRO A 111 17.78 20.69 6.34
C PRO A 111 18.06 22.15 5.96
N ALA A 112 17.61 23.09 6.80
CA ALA A 112 17.99 24.49 6.65
C ALA A 112 19.53 24.56 6.69
N GLN A 113 20.12 25.14 5.64
CA GLN A 113 21.56 25.34 5.51
C GLN A 113 22.04 26.45 6.43
#